data_AF-A0A8J3W578-F1
#
_entry.id   AF-A0A8J3W578-F1
#
_cell.length_a   1.000
_cell.length_b   1.000
_cell.length_c   1.000
_cell.angle_alpha   90.00
_cell.angle_beta   90.00
_cell.angle_gamma   90.00
#
_symmetry.space_group_name_H-M   'P 1'
#
loop_
_entity.id
_entity.type
_entity.pdbx_description
1 polymer ?
#
loop_
_entity_poly.entity_id
_entity_poly.type
_entity_poly.pdbx_seq_one_letter_code
_entity_poly.pdbx_strand_id
1 'polypeptide(L)'
;MHVVYPAIVSALLFSIGVYGVLARRNTILVLMSVELMLNAVNLNLVAFDVWLRDRLHGGQVLTLFVIVIAAAEVGLGLAIVLALYRNRQTVDLDRLRALAEPSSVTPATPAPGPAAPGVSPSAPGIASAGYEGPAPTPGAASAPDAGSAPGPGPAAAPEPDDQRTRAGGEGGMADDAAAPSAAGGERTTRRREES
;
A
#
# COMPACT_ATOMS: atom_id res chain seq x y z
N MET A 1 -36.32 -9.50 -5.46
CA MET A 1 -34.88 -9.84 -5.53
C MET A 1 -34.50 -10.56 -4.25
N HIS A 2 -33.79 -11.68 -4.33
CA HIS A 2 -33.35 -12.40 -3.13
C HIS A 2 -32.16 -11.68 -2.50
N VAL A 3 -32.36 -11.08 -1.32
CA VAL A 3 -31.31 -10.36 -0.56
C VAL A 3 -30.16 -11.27 -0.08
N VAL A 4 -30.40 -12.58 -0.06
CA VAL A 4 -29.42 -13.58 0.37
C VAL A 4 -28.15 -13.56 -0.48
N TYR A 5 -28.26 -13.45 -1.81
CA TYR A 5 -27.09 -13.43 -2.70
C TYR A 5 -26.17 -12.23 -2.44
N PRO A 6 -26.63 -10.96 -2.51
CA PRO A 6 -25.77 -9.82 -2.24
C PRO A 6 -25.27 -9.79 -0.79
N ALA A 7 -26.05 -10.28 0.19
CA ALA A 7 -25.61 -10.38 1.58
C ALA A 7 -24.47 -11.38 1.78
N ILE A 8 -24.50 -12.53 1.09
CA ILE A 8 -23.39 -13.50 1.12
C ILE A 8 -22.16 -12.91 0.43
N VAL A 9 -22.32 -12.28 -0.73
CA VAL A 9 -21.21 -11.65 -1.45
C VAL A 9 -20.58 -10.53 -0.62
N SER A 10 -21.38 -9.65 -0.02
CA SER A 10 -20.87 -8.59 0.86
C SER A 10 -20.16 -9.17 2.08
N ALA A 11 -20.72 -10.18 2.74
CA ALA A 11 -20.06 -10.84 3.88
C ALA A 11 -18.71 -11.48 3.50
N LEU A 12 -18.62 -12.12 2.33
CA LEU A 12 -17.38 -12.70 1.81
C LEU A 12 -16.35 -11.61 1.49
N LEU A 13 -16.72 -10.56 0.78
CA LEU A 13 -15.84 -9.44 0.46
C LEU A 13 -15.33 -8.73 1.72
N PHE A 14 -16.22 -8.51 2.70
CA PHE A 14 -15.84 -7.94 3.99
C PHE A 14 -14.83 -8.84 4.71
N SER A 15 -15.06 -10.15 4.74
CA SER A 15 -14.16 -11.12 5.37
C SER A 15 -12.78 -11.15 4.69
N ILE A 16 -12.73 -11.07 3.36
CA ILE A 16 -11.48 -10.96 2.60
C ILE A 16 -10.77 -9.65 2.94
N GLY A 17 -11.50 -8.55 3.06
CA GLY A 17 -10.96 -7.27 3.49
C GLY A 17 -10.37 -7.33 4.90
N VAL A 18 -11.09 -7.91 5.87
CA VAL A 18 -10.59 -8.15 7.23
C VAL A 18 -9.32 -9.00 7.21
N TYR A 19 -9.32 -10.10 6.47
CA TYR A 19 -8.12 -10.93 6.30
C TYR A 19 -6.96 -10.12 5.71
N GLY A 20 -7.22 -9.28 4.71
CA GLY A 20 -6.23 -8.38 4.13
C GLY A 20 -5.63 -7.40 5.14
N VAL A 21 -6.47 -6.79 5.98
CA VAL A 21 -5.98 -5.88 7.04
C VAL A 21 -5.07 -6.61 8.03
N LEU A 22 -5.40 -7.85 8.41
CA LEU A 22 -4.64 -8.62 9.39
C LEU A 22 -3.37 -9.28 8.82
N ALA A 23 -3.38 -9.68 7.56
CA ALA A 23 -2.31 -10.49 6.96
C ALA A 23 -1.25 -9.65 6.22
N ARG A 24 -1.55 -8.40 5.86
CA ARG A 24 -0.66 -7.58 5.02
C ARG A 24 0.28 -6.72 5.86
N ARG A 25 1.58 -6.82 5.54
CA ARG A 25 2.63 -5.95 6.10
C ARG A 25 2.85 -4.67 5.30
N ASN A 26 2.42 -4.63 4.04
CA ASN A 26 2.54 -3.42 3.23
C ASN A 26 1.38 -2.48 3.54
N THR A 27 1.68 -1.24 3.96
CA THR A 27 0.68 -0.23 4.30
C THR A 27 -0.31 0.02 3.16
N ILE A 28 0.14 0.03 1.91
CA ILE A 28 -0.72 0.23 0.74
C ILE A 28 -1.72 -0.93 0.61
N LEU A 29 -1.28 -2.16 0.84
CA LEU A 29 -2.16 -3.32 0.77
C LEU A 29 -3.17 -3.35 1.91
N VAL A 30 -2.83 -2.81 3.08
CA VAL A 30 -3.79 -2.60 4.17
C VAL A 30 -4.83 -1.55 3.80
N LEU A 31 -4.43 -0.40 3.22
CA LEU A 31 -5.36 0.62 2.73
C LEU A 31 -6.34 0.04 1.69
N MET A 32 -5.85 -0.71 0.71
CA MET A 32 -6.70 -1.38 -0.28
C MET A 32 -7.65 -2.41 0.35
N SER A 33 -7.26 -3.04 1.45
CA SER A 33 -8.11 -3.99 2.17
C SER A 33 -9.24 -3.28 2.92
N VAL A 34 -8.98 -2.10 3.49
CA VAL A 34 -10.01 -1.24 4.10
C VAL A 34 -11.01 -0.76 3.04
N GLU A 35 -10.53 -0.33 1.87
CA GLU A 35 -11.39 0.05 0.73
C GLU A 35 -12.30 -1.11 0.28
N LEU A 36 -11.79 -2.34 0.28
CA LEU A 36 -12.57 -3.52 -0.02
C LEU A 36 -13.67 -3.77 1.04
N MET A 37 -13.36 -3.55 2.33
CA MET A 37 -14.35 -3.63 3.41
C MET A 37 -15.45 -2.58 3.26
N LEU A 38 -15.09 -1.32 2.96
CA LEU A 38 -16.05 -0.24 2.74
C LEU A 38 -16.94 -0.50 1.51
N ASN A 39 -16.40 -1.07 0.43
CA ASN A 39 -17.17 -1.49 -0.73
C ASN A 39 -18.15 -2.63 -0.41
N ALA A 40 -17.76 -3.58 0.45
CA ALA A 40 -18.66 -4.62 0.92
C ALA A 40 -19.84 -4.05 1.73
N VAL A 41 -19.59 -3.06 2.60
CA VAL A 41 -20.63 -2.36 3.34
C VAL A 41 -21.57 -1.62 2.39
N ASN A 42 -21.05 -0.92 1.38
CA ASN A 42 -21.86 -0.23 0.36
C ASN A 42 -22.77 -1.19 -0.41
N LEU A 43 -22.25 -2.34 -0.84
CA LEU A 43 -23.05 -3.36 -1.50
C LEU A 43 -24.20 -3.83 -0.59
N ASN A 44 -23.92 -4.01 0.70
CA ASN A 44 -24.93 -4.43 1.67
C ASN A 44 -26.02 -3.36 1.86
N LEU A 45 -25.64 -2.08 1.98
CA LEU A 45 -26.57 -0.96 2.12
C LEU A 45 -27.53 -0.85 0.93
N VAL A 46 -27.01 -0.91 -0.30
CA VAL A 46 -27.84 -0.88 -1.52
C VAL A 46 -28.74 -2.10 -1.62
N ALA A 47 -28.23 -3.29 -1.27
CA ALA A 47 -29.03 -4.51 -1.29
C ALA A 47 -30.23 -4.46 -0.32
N PHE A 48 -30.02 -3.93 0.89
CA PHE A 48 -31.08 -3.75 1.87
C PHE A 48 -32.07 -2.66 1.46
N ASP A 49 -31.61 -1.56 0.88
CA ASP A 49 -32.46 -0.48 0.35
C ASP A 49 -33.49 -1.02 -0.67
N VAL A 50 -33.00 -1.77 -1.66
CA VAL A 50 -33.84 -2.37 -2.70
C VAL A 50 -34.78 -3.43 -2.13
N TRP A 51 -34.32 -4.21 -1.14
CA TRP A 51 -35.13 -5.26 -0.51
C TRP A 51 -36.26 -4.69 0.35
N LEU A 52 -35.98 -3.66 1.16
CA LEU A 52 -36.96 -3.01 2.03
C LEU A 52 -37.92 -2.11 1.25
N ARG A 53 -37.59 -1.79 -0.01
CA ARG A 53 -38.34 -0.87 -0.88
C ARG A 53 -38.52 0.49 -0.21
N ASP A 54 -37.44 0.98 0.39
CA ASP A 54 -37.45 2.26 1.08
C ASP A 54 -37.82 3.39 0.10
N ARG A 55 -38.89 4.13 0.44
CA ARG A 55 -39.37 5.25 -0.37
C ARG A 55 -38.36 6.40 -0.37
N LEU A 56 -37.61 6.53 0.73
CA LEU A 56 -36.63 7.59 0.93
C LEU A 56 -35.25 7.23 0.37
N HIS A 57 -35.05 5.98 -0.08
CA HIS A 57 -33.78 5.46 -0.61
C HIS A 57 -32.59 5.72 0.33
N GLY A 58 -32.81 5.61 1.65
CA GLY A 58 -31.83 5.96 2.67
C GLY A 58 -30.54 5.15 2.56
N GLY A 59 -30.62 3.89 2.15
CA GLY A 59 -29.43 3.04 1.97
C GLY A 59 -28.58 3.48 0.78
N GLN A 60 -29.20 3.99 -0.29
CA GLN A 60 -28.48 4.55 -1.44
C GLN A 60 -27.82 5.89 -1.09
N VAL A 61 -28.53 6.76 -0.36
CA VAL A 61 -27.97 8.04 0.10
C VAL A 61 -26.77 7.81 1.01
N LEU A 62 -26.87 6.90 2.00
CA LEU A 62 -25.75 6.56 2.87
C LEU A 62 -24.57 5.98 2.09
N THR A 63 -24.83 5.14 1.09
CA THR A 63 -23.78 4.60 0.20
C THR A 63 -23.00 5.70 -0.50
N LEU A 64 -23.67 6.74 -1.01
CA LEU A 64 -22.99 7.87 -1.64
C LEU A 64 -22.06 8.61 -0.67
N PHE A 65 -22.51 8.84 0.57
CA PHE A 65 -21.67 9.43 1.62
C PHE A 65 -20.45 8.57 1.95
N VAL A 66 -20.62 7.26 2.06
CA VAL A 66 -19.50 6.33 2.32
C VAL A 66 -18.50 6.36 1.17
N ILE A 67 -18.93 6.41 -0.09
CA ILE A 67 -18.01 6.54 -1.25
C ILE A 67 -17.19 7.83 -1.16
N VAL A 68 -17.82 8.95 -0.80
CA VAL A 68 -17.11 10.24 -0.66
C VAL A 68 -16.10 10.19 0.50
N ILE A 69 -16.48 9.60 1.63
CA ILE A 69 -15.59 9.42 2.79
C ILE A 69 -14.43 8.51 2.42
N ALA A 70 -14.68 7.39 1.73
CA ALA A 70 -13.64 6.47 1.26
C ALA A 70 -12.66 7.17 0.31
N ALA A 71 -13.16 7.96 -0.65
CA ALA A 71 -12.30 8.74 -1.54
C ALA A 71 -11.41 9.74 -0.78
N ALA A 72 -11.96 10.39 0.25
CA ALA A 72 -11.19 11.27 1.13
C ALA A 72 -10.14 10.50 1.95
N GLU A 73 -10.49 9.33 2.46
CA GLU A 73 -9.60 8.45 3.23
C GLU A 73 -8.44 7.94 2.38
N VAL A 74 -8.67 7.46 1.15
CA VAL A 74 -7.59 7.03 0.24
C VAL A 74 -6.62 8.18 -0.05
N GLY A 75 -7.15 9.39 -0.27
CA GLY A 75 -6.32 10.58 -0.46
C GLY A 75 -5.42 10.86 0.75
N LEU A 76 -6.00 10.83 1.96
CA LEU A 76 -5.27 11.02 3.20
C LEU A 76 -4.27 9.89 3.47
N GLY A 77 -4.67 8.64 3.29
CA GLY A 77 -3.86 7.45 3.50
C GLY A 77 -2.65 7.41 2.58
N LEU A 78 -2.84 7.70 1.29
CA LEU A 78 -1.73 7.80 0.34
C LEU A 78 -0.80 8.97 0.67
N ALA A 79 -1.33 10.13 1.07
CA ALA A 79 -0.50 11.26 1.49
C ALA A 79 0.40 10.90 2.68
N ILE A 80 -0.14 10.19 3.67
CA ILE A 80 0.62 9.68 4.82
C ILE A 80 1.67 8.67 4.37
N VAL A 81 1.30 7.67 3.56
CA VAL A 81 2.22 6.66 3.04
C VAL A 81 3.37 7.32 2.27
N LEU A 82 3.09 8.33 1.45
CA LEU A 82 4.10 9.00 0.66
C LEU A 82 5.03 9.86 1.52
N ALA A 83 4.48 10.57 2.52
CA ALA A 83 5.28 11.30 3.50
C ALA A 83 6.21 10.37 4.31
N LEU A 84 5.69 9.20 4.68
CA LEU A 84 6.43 8.17 5.39
C LEU A 84 7.54 7.56 4.52
N TYR A 85 7.22 7.23 3.27
CA TYR A 85 8.19 6.69 2.31
C TYR A 85 9.31 7.69 2.03
N ARG A 86 8.99 8.99 1.94
CA ARG A 86 10.02 10.04 1.79
C ARG A 86 11.01 10.09 2.96
N ASN A 87 10.55 9.83 4.18
CA ASN A 87 11.38 9.92 5.38
C ASN A 87 12.08 8.59 5.73
N ARG A 88 11.49 7.45 5.38
CA ARG A 88 11.94 6.11 5.82
C ARG A 88 12.25 5.13 4.69
N GLN A 89 12.00 5.50 3.44
CA GLN A 89 12.19 4.69 2.24
C GLN A 89 11.60 3.27 2.33
N THR A 90 10.51 3.11 3.08
CA THR A 90 9.82 1.84 3.27
C THR A 90 8.32 2.03 3.45
N VAL A 91 7.54 1.07 2.96
CA VAL A 91 6.08 0.95 3.14
C VAL A 91 5.71 -0.26 4.01
N ASP A 92 6.69 -0.82 4.71
CA ASP A 92 6.52 -1.95 5.62
C ASP A 92 6.01 -1.46 6.99
N LEU A 93 4.80 -1.87 7.34
CA LEU A 93 4.11 -1.56 8.60
C LEU A 93 4.89 -2.05 9.81
N ASP A 94 5.55 -3.20 9.72
CA ASP A 94 6.28 -3.80 10.86
C ASP A 94 7.47 -2.93 11.29
N ARG A 95 7.99 -2.11 10.36
CA ARG A 95 9.10 -1.17 10.61
C ARG A 95 8.65 0.13 11.29
N LEU A 96 7.35 0.34 11.49
CA LEU A 96 6.78 1.57 12.03
C LEU A 96 6.61 1.51 13.56
N ARG A 97 7.64 1.02 14.25
CA ARG A 97 7.61 0.74 15.69
C ARG A 97 8.24 1.85 16.57
N ALA A 98 8.43 3.05 16.03
CA ALA A 98 9.18 4.12 16.71
C ALA A 98 8.54 4.63 18.01
N LEU A 99 7.25 4.35 18.24
CA LEU A 99 6.51 4.71 19.45
C LEU A 99 6.25 3.52 20.39
N ALA A 100 6.80 2.34 20.10
CA ALA A 100 6.61 1.21 20.99
C ALA A 100 7.44 1.35 22.26
N GLU A 101 6.82 1.02 23.38
CA GLU A 101 7.50 0.96 24.67
C GLU A 101 8.62 -0.10 24.62
N PRO A 102 9.86 0.26 24.97
CA PRO A 102 10.94 -0.71 25.09
C PRO A 102 10.60 -1.67 26.23
N SER A 103 10.53 -2.97 25.91
CA SER A 103 10.32 -4.00 26.93
C SER A 103 11.48 -3.97 27.92
N SER A 104 11.20 -3.57 29.16
CA SER A 104 12.14 -3.52 30.28
C SER A 104 12.60 -4.90 30.77
N VAL A 105 12.24 -5.97 30.05
CA VAL A 105 12.83 -7.30 30.20
C VAL A 105 14.23 -7.28 29.57
N THR A 106 15.15 -6.61 30.26
CA THR A 106 16.55 -7.00 30.26
C THR A 106 16.57 -8.42 30.85
N PRO A 107 17.11 -9.45 30.19
CA PRO A 107 17.46 -10.66 30.92
C PRO A 107 18.38 -10.17 32.02
N ALA A 108 17.91 -10.23 33.26
CA ALA A 108 18.68 -9.75 34.39
C ALA A 108 20.08 -10.34 34.22
N THR A 109 21.09 -9.48 33.98
CA THR A 109 22.45 -9.84 34.37
C THR A 109 22.27 -10.40 35.76
N PRO A 110 22.51 -11.70 35.99
CA PRO A 110 22.22 -12.29 37.28
C PRO A 110 22.91 -11.38 38.29
N ALA A 111 22.12 -10.80 39.19
CA ALA A 111 22.68 -9.98 40.25
C ALA A 111 23.83 -10.78 40.84
N PRO A 112 25.03 -10.20 41.05
CA PRO A 112 26.08 -10.93 41.73
C PRO A 112 25.47 -11.46 43.02
N GLY A 113 25.35 -12.79 43.11
CA GLY A 113 24.74 -13.45 44.26
C GLY A 113 25.43 -12.97 45.53
N PRO A 114 24.77 -13.02 46.69
CA PRO A 114 25.40 -12.65 47.95
C PRO A 114 26.75 -13.36 48.03
N ALA A 115 27.82 -12.58 48.23
CA ALA A 115 29.17 -13.08 48.34
C ALA A 115 29.16 -14.29 49.30
N ALA A 116 29.58 -15.45 48.78
CA ALA A 116 29.60 -16.69 49.56
C ALA A 116 30.37 -16.44 50.87
N PRO A 117 29.89 -16.95 52.03
CA PRO A 117 30.60 -16.75 53.29
C PRO A 117 31.96 -17.44 53.23
N GLY A 118 33.02 -16.64 53.37
CA GLY A 118 34.35 -17.03 53.85
C GLY A 118 34.99 -18.26 53.20
N VAL A 119 35.77 -18.03 52.14
CA VAL A 119 36.95 -18.88 51.90
C VAL A 119 38.09 -18.28 52.73
N SER A 120 38.50 -18.99 53.79
CA SER A 120 39.69 -18.64 54.57
C SER A 120 40.94 -18.60 53.68
N PRO A 121 41.87 -17.64 53.89
CA PRO A 121 43.11 -17.59 53.13
C PRO A 121 43.99 -18.79 53.52
N SER A 122 44.24 -19.68 52.57
CA SER A 122 45.29 -20.68 52.70
C SER A 122 46.67 -20.01 52.53
N ALA A 123 47.60 -20.42 53.38
CA ALA A 123 48.94 -19.86 53.60
C ALA A 123 49.83 -19.77 52.34
N PRO A 124 50.94 -18.99 52.36
CA PRO A 124 51.65 -18.57 51.16
C PRO A 124 52.56 -19.67 50.59
N GLY A 125 52.33 -20.01 49.31
CA GLY A 125 53.18 -20.89 48.52
C GLY A 125 54.30 -20.11 47.81
N ILE A 126 55.52 -20.41 48.24
CA ILE A 126 56.85 -20.18 47.65
C ILE A 126 56.95 -19.61 46.22
N ALA A 127 57.76 -18.55 46.11
CA ALA A 127 58.19 -17.89 44.88
C ALA A 127 58.95 -18.83 43.94
N SER A 128 58.62 -18.79 42.65
CA SER A 128 59.47 -19.25 41.55
C SER A 128 59.86 -18.05 40.68
N ALA A 129 61.17 -17.81 40.61
CA ALA A 129 61.81 -16.69 39.95
C ALA A 129 61.65 -16.69 38.41
N GLY A 130 61.37 -15.49 37.88
CA GLY A 130 62.04 -14.83 36.75
C GLY A 130 62.20 -15.54 35.40
N TYR A 131 61.57 -14.97 34.37
CA TYR A 131 62.24 -14.58 33.12
C TYR A 131 61.40 -13.52 32.38
N GLU A 132 61.80 -12.24 32.47
CA GLU A 132 61.32 -11.17 31.57
C GLU A 132 62.16 -11.20 30.30
N GLY A 133 61.55 -11.58 29.18
CA GLY A 133 62.14 -11.43 27.85
C GLY A 133 61.88 -10.02 27.29
N PRO A 134 62.87 -9.36 26.65
CA PRO A 134 62.73 -7.99 26.18
C PRO A 134 61.77 -7.87 24.98
N ALA A 135 61.00 -6.77 24.99
CA ALA A 135 60.03 -6.40 23.97
C ALA A 135 60.65 -6.21 22.58
N PRO A 136 60.08 -6.79 21.51
CA PRO A 136 60.42 -6.41 20.15
C PRO A 136 59.70 -5.11 19.72
N THR A 137 60.48 -4.26 19.06
CA THR A 137 60.22 -2.92 18.55
C THR A 137 59.13 -2.85 17.46
N PRO A 138 58.51 -1.67 17.23
CA PRO A 138 57.43 -1.52 16.25
C PRO A 138 57.99 -1.55 14.82
N GLY A 139 57.67 -2.62 14.09
CA GLY A 139 58.05 -2.82 12.69
C GLY A 139 56.98 -2.31 11.72
N ALA A 140 57.40 -1.33 10.91
CA ALA A 140 56.98 -1.03 9.54
C ALA A 140 55.47 -0.88 9.23
N ALA A 141 55.08 0.39 9.06
CA ALA A 141 53.92 0.81 8.29
C ALA A 141 53.93 0.18 6.88
N SER A 142 52.89 -0.58 6.56
CA SER A 142 52.58 -0.98 5.19
C SER A 142 51.78 0.15 4.55
N ALA A 143 52.31 0.69 3.45
CA ALA A 143 51.71 1.76 2.65
C ALA A 143 50.35 1.32 2.04
N PRO A 144 49.43 2.26 1.76
CA PRO A 144 48.17 1.97 1.09
C PRO A 144 48.40 1.65 -0.39
N ASP A 145 47.76 0.57 -0.85
CA ASP A 145 47.68 0.16 -2.24
C ASP A 145 46.92 1.22 -3.05
N ALA A 146 47.63 1.87 -3.98
CA ALA A 146 47.09 2.84 -4.91
C ALA A 146 46.91 2.16 -6.26
N GLY A 147 45.69 1.73 -6.58
CA GLY A 147 45.40 1.17 -7.89
C GLY A 147 43.94 0.80 -8.13
N SER A 148 43.33 1.46 -9.10
CA SER A 148 42.08 1.09 -9.80
C SER A 148 40.76 1.60 -9.21
N ALA A 149 40.53 2.90 -9.35
CA ALA A 149 39.18 3.44 -9.56
C ALA A 149 38.84 3.35 -11.07
N PRO A 150 37.74 2.71 -11.49
CA PRO A 150 37.21 2.85 -12.84
C PRO A 150 36.49 4.21 -12.97
N GLY A 151 36.88 4.98 -13.98
CA GLY A 151 36.36 6.33 -14.23
C GLY A 151 34.89 6.39 -14.65
N PRO A 152 34.30 7.60 -14.73
CA PRO A 152 32.93 7.80 -15.15
C PRO A 152 32.75 7.41 -16.62
N GLY A 153 31.79 6.52 -16.89
CA GLY A 153 31.39 6.12 -18.24
C GLY A 153 30.81 7.31 -19.03
N PRO A 154 30.95 7.31 -20.37
CA PRO A 154 30.56 8.42 -21.21
C PRO A 154 29.05 8.69 -21.19
N ALA A 155 28.70 9.97 -21.14
CA ALA A 155 27.35 10.49 -21.23
C ALA A 155 26.64 9.99 -22.51
N ALA A 156 25.46 9.40 -22.33
CA ALA A 156 24.59 9.04 -23.44
C ALA A 156 24.13 10.30 -24.18
N ALA A 157 24.35 10.31 -25.49
CA ALA A 157 23.92 11.35 -26.42
C ALA A 157 22.39 11.37 -26.58
N PRO A 158 21.78 12.52 -26.93
CA PRO A 158 20.33 12.64 -27.12
C PRO A 158 19.85 11.96 -28.41
N GLU A 159 18.75 11.20 -28.32
CA GLU A 159 18.03 10.63 -29.48
C GLU A 159 17.42 11.74 -30.35
N PRO A 160 17.44 11.63 -31.70
CA PRO A 160 16.88 12.62 -32.60
C PRO A 160 15.36 12.45 -32.80
N ASP A 161 14.64 13.57 -32.74
CA ASP A 161 13.22 13.73 -33.08
C ASP A 161 12.92 13.30 -34.52
N ASP A 162 12.04 12.32 -34.68
CA ASP A 162 11.50 11.89 -35.98
C ASP A 162 10.22 12.69 -36.29
N GLN A 163 10.39 13.94 -36.71
CA GLN A 163 9.35 14.73 -37.38
C GLN A 163 9.59 14.78 -38.88
N ARG A 164 8.52 14.50 -39.64
CA ARG A 164 8.37 14.47 -41.12
C ARG A 164 8.75 13.12 -41.72
N THR A 165 7.83 12.39 -42.38
CA THR A 165 7.22 12.80 -43.66
C THR A 165 6.14 11.76 -43.98
N ARG A 166 4.86 12.08 -44.19
CA ARG A 166 4.15 12.20 -45.50
C ARG A 166 2.66 12.30 -45.11
N ALA A 167 1.88 13.36 -45.30
CA ALA A 167 1.55 14.18 -46.48
C ALA A 167 0.98 13.37 -47.66
N GLY A 168 -0.33 13.57 -47.91
CA GLY A 168 -1.08 13.26 -49.14
C GLY A 168 -1.62 11.83 -49.24
N GLY A 169 -2.87 11.56 -49.63
CA GLY A 169 -3.95 12.38 -50.17
C GLY A 169 -5.02 11.44 -50.74
N GLU A 170 -6.28 11.87 -50.60
CA GLU A 170 -7.38 11.77 -51.59
C GLU A 170 -7.82 10.41 -52.18
N GLY A 171 -9.12 10.12 -52.04
CA GLY A 171 -9.99 9.97 -53.22
C GLY A 171 -10.66 8.61 -53.48
N GLY A 172 -12.01 8.63 -53.56
CA GLY A 172 -12.88 7.61 -54.19
C GLY A 172 -13.74 6.86 -53.15
N MET A 173 -15.00 7.19 -52.83
CA MET A 173 -16.20 7.53 -53.63
C MET A 173 -16.69 6.40 -54.54
N ALA A 174 -18.02 6.21 -54.49
CA ALA A 174 -18.92 5.37 -55.30
C ALA A 174 -19.20 3.95 -54.75
N ASP A 175 -20.44 3.48 -54.65
CA ASP A 175 -21.73 4.06 -55.04
C ASP A 175 -22.89 3.23 -54.46
N ASP A 176 -24.08 3.83 -54.57
CA ASP A 176 -25.41 3.23 -54.63
C ASP A 176 -26.13 2.81 -53.33
N ALA A 177 -27.43 3.10 -53.14
CA ALA A 177 -28.35 4.01 -53.82
C ALA A 177 -29.68 4.00 -53.05
N ALA A 178 -30.49 5.00 -53.38
CA ALA A 178 -31.96 5.04 -53.34
C ALA A 178 -32.62 5.71 -52.13
N ALA A 179 -33.07 6.93 -52.43
CA ALA A 179 -33.78 7.91 -51.62
C ALA A 179 -35.32 7.76 -51.81
N PRO A 180 -36.17 8.80 -51.67
CA PRO A 180 -37.22 8.86 -50.64
C PRO A 180 -38.65 8.87 -51.23
N SER A 181 -39.68 8.75 -50.37
CA SER A 181 -41.06 9.09 -50.75
C SER A 181 -41.74 9.88 -49.65
N ALA A 182 -42.54 10.84 -50.11
CA ALA A 182 -43.02 12.01 -49.42
C ALA A 182 -44.40 11.84 -48.78
N ALA A 183 -44.72 12.81 -47.91
CA ALA A 183 -46.01 13.47 -47.76
C ALA A 183 -47.24 12.69 -47.24
N GLY A 184 -47.88 13.30 -46.24
CA GLY A 184 -49.32 13.53 -46.28
C GLY A 184 -50.17 12.93 -45.16
N GLY A 185 -50.81 13.82 -44.39
CA GLY A 185 -52.11 13.59 -43.72
C GLY A 185 -52.09 12.70 -42.47
N GLU A 186 -52.98 12.80 -41.50
CA GLU A 186 -54.19 13.58 -41.31
C GLU A 186 -54.60 13.48 -39.83
N ARG A 187 -55.39 14.46 -39.39
CA ARG A 187 -56.04 14.53 -38.08
C ARG A 187 -56.98 13.34 -37.86
N THR A 188 -56.98 12.77 -36.66
CA THR A 188 -58.08 11.95 -36.10
C THR A 188 -58.25 12.43 -34.65
N THR A 189 -59.16 13.34 -34.29
CA THR A 189 -60.63 13.26 -34.11
C THR A 189 -61.16 12.06 -33.29
N ARG A 190 -61.49 12.32 -32.02
CA ARG A 190 -62.69 11.88 -31.22
C ARG A 190 -62.31 11.96 -29.73
N ARG A 191 -62.90 12.81 -28.87
CA ARG A 191 -64.31 13.02 -28.44
C ARG A 191 -64.86 11.86 -27.58
N ARG A 192 -65.35 12.24 -26.39
CA ARG A 192 -65.94 11.47 -25.25
C ARG A 192 -64.88 10.88 -24.33
N GLU A 193 -64.90 11.13 -23.01
CA GLU A 193 -65.95 10.90 -22.01
C GLU A 193 -65.97 12.08 -20.99
N GLU A 194 -67.10 12.73 -20.68
CA GLU A 194 -68.12 12.33 -19.68
C GLU A 194 -67.58 12.25 -18.24
N SER A 195 -67.57 13.36 -17.50
CA SER A 195 -68.45 13.63 -16.33
C SER A 195 -68.01 14.87 -15.54
#